data_AF-A0A2V9D1Y8-F1
#
_entry.id   AF-A0A2V9D1Y8-F1
#
_cell.length_a   1.000
_cell.length_b   1.000
_cell.length_c   1.000
_cell.angle_alpha   90.00
_cell.angle_beta   90.00
_cell.angle_gamma   90.00
#
_symmetry.space_group_name_H-M   'P 1'
#
loop_
_entity.id
_entity.type
_entity.pdbx_description
1 polymer ?
#
loop_
_entity_poly.entity_id
_entity_poly.type
_entity_poly.pdbx_seq_one_letter_code
_entity_poly.pdbx_strand_id
1 'polypeptide(L)'
;MAMRTELAGGREGCRSVSSPALRHFSAANLHAGAAALDGPGVSFLQFQRVVIPAQAPRLTPVHLDSRWGLIMGNFQHKYIKSRTFLRCLAGLAVFVALSVSLVSCGGSTTTLGVGSGTGSITVSLSDPPSCAFPNGSFEHVYVTIRSVQAHMSASAADNSAGWQELTPQLNSAPKQIDLFSLASNACLLATLGNAALPAGTYQQIRLLLVPNSGAMGPLPPTNACAGQGFNCVVLHDGSLHELQLSSQANTGLKIPPGQIVGGPISVGAGQDVDLNIDFNTCASIVPEGSGQYRLKPALTGGQASKNSIGISGTIIDATSGAPVSVGATGAVLVALEQPDKTGADVILRETVADSSGNFNFCPLPPGAIFDVVVVAINGSGAAYNATIAANVPGGTNLNLIPVNIETTSPNMPTSFQGVVTASGGSASIDAAVSALQSVNLPNIGTRGVTIPAEGGNNSASNISVASNTLCPAGAPPSANCAIYTLIEPASNPRIGVFNARTISYSMPLPGAVPYTVRADAFAPLGGGTSSCSPSSKTINLDASGHALNAVPGSTVPVKEVDFAGCS
;
A
#
# COMPACT_ATOMS: atom_id res chain seq x y z
N MET A 1 23.28 -33.14 48.72
CA MET A 1 24.74 -32.89 48.82
C MET A 1 24.90 -31.38 48.85
N ALA A 2 25.29 -30.86 50.01
CA ALA A 2 25.26 -29.44 50.34
C ALA A 2 26.54 -28.74 49.88
N MET A 3 26.45 -27.45 49.53
CA MET A 3 27.45 -26.49 49.96
C MET A 3 26.86 -25.07 50.02
N ARG A 4 26.86 -24.53 51.24
CA ARG A 4 26.70 -23.12 51.63
C ARG A 4 28.01 -22.37 51.45
N THR A 5 27.96 -21.06 51.23
CA THR A 5 28.66 -19.98 51.98
C THR A 5 28.23 -18.63 51.37
N GLU A 6 27.39 -17.82 52.04
CA GLU A 6 27.67 -16.80 53.08
C GLU A 6 28.31 -15.48 52.60
N LEU A 7 27.45 -14.44 52.52
CA LEU A 7 27.41 -13.23 53.36
C LEU A 7 28.52 -12.15 53.37
N ALA A 8 28.00 -10.93 53.57
CA ALA A 8 28.58 -9.67 54.08
C ALA A 8 29.11 -8.69 53.02
N GLY A 9 28.82 -7.38 53.06
CA GLY A 9 28.05 -6.58 54.03
C GLY A 9 28.54 -5.13 54.05
N GLY A 10 27.60 -4.19 54.14
CA GLY A 10 27.75 -2.84 54.74
C GLY A 10 28.25 -1.72 53.84
N ARG A 11 27.98 -0.43 54.13
CA ARG A 11 27.04 0.26 55.03
C ARG A 11 27.30 1.78 54.87
N GLU A 12 26.27 2.59 55.19
CA GLU A 12 26.32 4.00 55.66
C GLU A 12 26.75 5.08 54.64
N GLY A 13 26.14 6.27 54.53
CA GLY A 13 25.12 6.98 55.31
C GLY A 13 25.40 8.50 55.33
N CYS A 14 24.37 9.35 55.15
CA CYS A 14 24.12 10.70 55.75
C CYS A 14 23.13 11.49 54.88
N ARG A 15 21.87 11.73 55.29
CA ARG A 15 21.31 12.68 56.28
C ARG A 15 21.14 14.15 55.80
N SER A 16 19.88 14.50 55.52
CA SER A 16 19.02 15.43 56.30
C SER A 16 18.70 16.85 55.79
N VAL A 17 17.47 17.27 56.20
CA VAL A 17 16.91 18.64 56.38
C VAL A 17 16.21 19.22 55.12
N SER A 18 14.98 19.75 55.10
CA SER A 18 13.96 20.16 56.09
C SER A 18 12.61 20.41 55.40
N SER A 19 11.52 20.23 56.14
CA SER A 19 10.17 20.78 55.87
C SER A 19 10.12 22.29 56.19
N PRO A 20 9.11 23.06 55.73
CA PRO A 20 7.97 23.30 56.62
C PRO A 20 6.58 23.39 55.95
N ALA A 21 5.56 23.26 56.78
CA ALA A 21 4.13 23.40 56.52
C ALA A 21 3.62 24.85 56.64
N LEU A 22 2.48 25.17 55.99
CA LEU A 22 1.44 26.15 56.38
C LEU A 22 0.24 25.99 55.42
N ARG A 23 -0.88 25.39 55.88
CA ARG A 23 -2.11 25.98 56.47
C ARG A 23 -3.10 26.65 55.49
N HIS A 24 -4.29 26.03 55.47
CA HIS A 24 -5.67 26.58 55.43
C HIS A 24 -6.05 27.67 54.40
N PHE A 25 -7.01 27.33 53.54
CA PHE A 25 -8.27 28.08 53.46
C PHE A 25 -9.46 27.13 53.25
N SER A 26 -10.48 27.35 54.07
CA SER A 26 -11.81 26.74 54.03
C SER A 26 -12.74 27.69 53.29
N ALA A 27 -13.64 27.18 52.45
CA ALA A 27 -14.93 27.80 52.19
C ALA A 27 -15.93 26.70 51.79
N ALA A 28 -16.98 26.59 52.59
CA ALA A 28 -18.10 25.70 52.43
C ALA A 28 -19.25 26.37 51.65
N ASN A 29 -20.11 25.50 51.13
CA ASN A 29 -21.56 25.65 50.91
C ASN A 29 -22.09 26.64 49.86
N LEU A 30 -22.82 26.09 48.90
CA LEU A 30 -24.26 26.38 48.78
C LEU A 30 -25.04 25.19 48.20
N HIS A 31 -26.11 24.86 48.92
CA HIS A 31 -27.17 23.90 48.64
C HIS A 31 -28.15 24.40 47.57
N ALA A 32 -28.81 23.44 46.91
CA ALA A 32 -30.22 23.37 46.47
C ALA A 32 -30.25 22.69 45.08
N GLY A 33 -31.06 21.67 44.78
CA GLY A 33 -32.26 21.15 45.41
C GLY A 33 -33.22 20.73 44.29
N ALA A 34 -33.55 19.43 44.26
CA ALA A 34 -34.77 18.79 43.72
C ALA A 34 -35.37 19.23 42.37
N ALA A 35 -35.62 18.27 41.46
CA ALA A 35 -36.93 17.62 41.32
C ALA A 35 -37.02 16.80 40.03
N ALA A 36 -37.41 15.54 40.18
CA ALA A 36 -37.94 14.70 39.12
C ALA A 36 -39.40 15.10 38.84
N LEU A 37 -39.83 15.06 37.58
CA LEU A 37 -41.23 14.83 37.20
C LEU A 37 -41.31 14.01 35.91
N ASP A 38 -42.00 12.89 36.04
CA ASP A 38 -42.59 12.04 34.99
C ASP A 38 -43.57 12.82 34.10
N GLY A 39 -43.72 12.34 32.86
CA GLY A 39 -45.06 12.19 32.26
C GLY A 39 -45.24 12.69 30.81
N PRO A 40 -46.04 12.00 29.98
CA PRO A 40 -45.81 11.89 28.53
C PRO A 40 -46.72 12.79 27.67
N GLY A 41 -46.28 13.07 26.44
CA GLY A 41 -47.06 13.83 25.46
C GLY A 41 -46.85 13.33 24.04
N VAL A 42 -47.80 12.53 23.57
CA VAL A 42 -47.95 12.07 22.18
C VAL A 42 -48.52 13.23 21.36
N SER A 43 -47.97 13.52 20.18
CA SER A 43 -48.74 14.17 19.10
C SER A 43 -48.14 13.92 17.71
N PHE A 44 -49.07 13.63 16.81
CA PHE A 44 -48.97 13.21 15.42
C PHE A 44 -48.92 14.42 14.46
N LEU A 45 -48.51 14.13 13.22
CA LEU A 45 -48.74 14.87 11.95
C LEU A 45 -47.88 16.11 11.65
N GLN A 46 -47.03 16.05 10.63
CA GLN A 46 -47.41 16.33 9.23
C GLN A 46 -46.27 16.05 8.25
N PHE A 47 -46.58 15.28 7.20
CA PHE A 47 -45.81 15.20 5.97
C PHE A 47 -45.96 16.51 5.20
N GLN A 48 -44.86 17.20 4.89
CA GLN A 48 -44.86 18.27 3.90
C GLN A 48 -43.95 17.88 2.73
N ARG A 49 -44.62 17.62 1.61
CA ARG A 49 -44.07 17.35 0.28
C ARG A 49 -43.51 18.66 -0.27
N VAL A 50 -42.20 18.77 -0.46
CA VAL A 50 -41.59 19.90 -1.18
C VAL A 50 -41.39 19.51 -2.65
N VAL A 51 -42.04 20.24 -3.53
CA VAL A 51 -41.93 20.15 -4.98
C VAL A 51 -40.76 21.01 -5.45
N ILE A 52 -39.96 20.43 -6.35
CA ILE A 52 -38.80 21.01 -7.05
C ILE A 52 -39.23 22.16 -7.97
N PRO A 53 -38.38 23.18 -8.18
CA PRO A 53 -38.16 23.66 -9.53
C PRO A 53 -36.69 23.57 -9.95
N ALA A 54 -36.47 22.94 -11.10
CA ALA A 54 -35.21 22.87 -11.80
C ALA A 54 -34.89 24.24 -12.42
N GLN A 55 -33.68 24.76 -12.18
CA GLN A 55 -33.12 25.84 -12.97
C GLN A 55 -31.64 25.55 -13.26
N ALA A 56 -31.35 25.39 -14.56
CA ALA A 56 -30.02 25.24 -15.11
C ALA A 56 -29.33 26.62 -15.25
N PRO A 57 -28.03 26.77 -14.97
CA PRO A 57 -27.31 27.99 -15.30
C PRO A 57 -26.83 27.96 -16.76
N ARG A 58 -27.28 28.98 -17.52
CA ARG A 58 -26.76 29.35 -18.84
C ARG A 58 -25.36 29.95 -18.71
N LEU A 59 -24.46 29.52 -19.59
CA LEU A 59 -23.17 30.14 -19.86
C LEU A 59 -23.36 31.53 -20.48
N THR A 60 -22.64 32.54 -19.97
CA THR A 60 -22.49 33.86 -20.60
C THR A 60 -21.04 34.02 -21.07
N PRO A 61 -20.78 34.55 -22.28
CA PRO A 61 -19.44 34.76 -22.79
C PRO A 61 -18.83 36.05 -22.23
N VAL A 62 -17.57 35.96 -21.79
CA VAL A 62 -16.76 37.10 -21.36
C VAL A 62 -16.24 37.84 -22.59
N HIS A 63 -16.65 39.11 -22.72
CA HIS A 63 -16.10 40.09 -23.64
C HIS A 63 -14.71 40.53 -23.13
N LEU A 64 -13.66 40.36 -23.95
CA LEU A 64 -12.37 41.02 -23.73
C LEU A 64 -12.33 42.33 -24.51
N ASP A 65 -12.27 43.41 -23.74
CA ASP A 65 -12.23 44.80 -24.19
C ASP A 65 -10.85 45.12 -24.79
N SER A 66 -10.86 45.81 -25.93
CA SER A 66 -9.70 46.15 -26.74
C SER A 66 -9.42 47.65 -26.62
N ARG A 67 -8.47 48.05 -25.77
CA ARG A 67 -7.93 49.42 -25.78
C ARG A 67 -6.50 49.46 -25.27
N TRP A 68 -5.52 49.59 -26.16
CA TRP A 68 -4.30 50.37 -25.88
C TRP A 68 -3.87 51.14 -27.12
N GLY A 69 -3.71 52.44 -26.88
CA GLY A 69 -3.53 53.50 -27.87
C GLY A 69 -2.20 53.47 -28.61
N LEU A 70 -2.26 54.04 -29.80
CA LEU A 70 -1.15 54.58 -30.57
C LEU A 70 -0.26 55.50 -29.72
N ILE A 71 1.07 55.36 -29.88
CA ILE A 71 2.01 56.47 -29.82
C ILE A 71 2.91 56.37 -31.05
N MET A 72 2.73 57.32 -31.97
CA MET A 72 3.68 57.61 -33.03
C MET A 72 4.89 58.34 -32.44
N GLY A 73 6.09 57.89 -32.81
CA GLY A 73 7.35 58.58 -32.57
C GLY A 73 8.28 58.41 -33.77
N ASN A 74 8.32 59.44 -34.61
CA ASN A 74 9.20 59.58 -35.76
C ASN A 74 10.68 59.41 -35.37
N PHE A 75 11.44 58.59 -36.09
CA PHE A 75 12.86 58.83 -36.28
C PHE A 75 13.30 58.47 -37.70
N GLN A 76 14.18 59.33 -38.19
CA GLN A 76 14.44 59.63 -39.57
C GLN A 76 15.34 58.62 -40.28
N HIS A 77 15.16 58.60 -41.60
CA HIS A 77 16.09 58.09 -42.59
C HIS A 77 17.56 58.31 -42.25
N LYS A 78 18.37 57.24 -42.38
CA LYS A 78 19.72 57.36 -42.92
C LYS A 78 20.06 56.15 -43.78
N TYR A 79 20.07 56.43 -45.08
CA TYR A 79 20.63 55.63 -46.17
C TYR A 79 22.09 55.27 -45.91
N ILE A 80 22.44 53.99 -46.06
CA ILE A 80 23.78 53.58 -46.48
C ILE A 80 23.64 52.86 -47.82
N LYS A 81 24.10 53.53 -48.87
CA LYS A 81 24.29 52.99 -50.22
C LYS A 81 25.46 52.01 -50.19
N SER A 82 25.27 50.78 -50.66
CA SER A 82 26.38 50.03 -51.28
C SER A 82 25.87 49.30 -52.52
N ARG A 83 26.49 49.66 -53.64
CA ARG A 83 26.10 49.36 -55.02
C ARG A 83 26.81 48.08 -55.46
N THR A 84 26.21 46.91 -55.27
CA THR A 84 26.74 45.67 -55.88
C THR A 84 25.71 44.55 -56.00
N PHE A 85 24.47 44.86 -56.36
CA PHE A 85 23.41 43.85 -56.53
C PHE A 85 22.80 43.83 -57.94
N LEU A 86 23.66 43.98 -58.96
CA LEU A 86 23.25 43.93 -60.36
C LEU A 86 24.34 43.27 -61.20
N ARG A 87 24.65 41.99 -60.91
CA ARG A 87 25.49 41.07 -61.71
C ARG A 87 25.56 39.68 -61.06
N CYS A 88 24.41 39.04 -60.81
CA CYS A 88 24.34 37.62 -60.43
C CYS A 88 22.96 37.03 -60.78
N LEU A 89 22.44 37.33 -61.98
CA LEU A 89 21.15 36.84 -62.47
C LEU A 89 21.24 36.23 -63.87
N ALA A 90 22.41 35.66 -64.20
CA ALA A 90 22.67 34.98 -65.46
C ALA A 90 23.63 33.78 -65.29
N GLY A 91 23.47 33.02 -64.20
CA GLY A 91 24.36 31.90 -63.85
C GLY A 91 23.67 30.76 -63.12
N LEU A 92 22.36 30.58 -63.30
CA LEU A 92 21.58 29.49 -62.69
C LEU A 92 20.56 28.91 -63.67
N ALA A 93 21.01 28.57 -64.88
CA ALA A 93 20.17 27.95 -65.91
C ALA A 93 20.84 26.77 -66.63
N VAL A 94 21.93 26.21 -66.09
CA VAL A 94 22.67 25.10 -66.75
C VAL A 94 22.97 23.91 -65.81
N PHE A 95 22.48 23.88 -64.57
CA PHE A 95 22.69 22.76 -63.62
C PHE A 95 21.43 21.95 -63.26
N VAL A 96 20.38 21.97 -64.10
CA VAL A 96 19.12 21.22 -63.88
C VAL A 96 18.92 20.10 -64.92
N ALA A 97 19.97 19.67 -65.61
CA ALA A 97 19.87 18.63 -66.63
C ALA A 97 20.90 17.51 -66.44
N LEU A 98 20.86 16.79 -65.30
CA LEU A 98 21.37 15.41 -65.22
C LEU A 98 20.96 14.69 -63.92
N SER A 99 19.74 14.17 -63.85
CA SER A 99 19.40 13.00 -63.01
C SER A 99 17.98 12.51 -63.31
N VAL A 100 17.84 11.81 -64.44
CA VAL A 100 16.71 10.90 -64.69
C VAL A 100 17.21 9.50 -64.37
N SER A 101 16.74 8.91 -63.27
CA SER A 101 16.66 7.46 -63.11
C SER A 101 15.84 7.06 -61.88
N LEU A 102 14.78 6.27 -62.17
CA LEU A 102 13.96 5.41 -61.31
C LEU A 102 12.79 6.05 -60.53
N VAL A 103 11.66 6.17 -61.24
CA VAL A 103 10.32 6.20 -60.64
C VAL A 103 10.00 4.78 -60.13
N SER A 104 9.96 4.63 -58.81
CA SER A 104 9.23 3.55 -58.13
C SER A 104 7.80 4.03 -57.87
N CYS A 105 6.82 3.20 -58.22
CA CYS A 105 5.41 3.43 -57.97
C CYS A 105 5.09 2.98 -56.53
N GLY A 106 4.73 3.91 -55.66
CA GLY A 106 4.29 3.63 -54.29
C GLY A 106 3.55 4.83 -53.73
N GLY A 107 2.22 4.81 -53.82
CA GLY A 107 1.36 5.90 -53.35
C GLY A 107 1.58 6.18 -51.86
N SER A 108 2.14 7.34 -51.56
CA SER A 108 2.16 7.89 -50.21
C SER A 108 0.96 8.82 -50.06
N THR A 109 -0.10 8.29 -49.45
CA THR A 109 -1.05 9.10 -48.71
C THR A 109 -0.26 9.82 -47.62
N THR A 110 -0.11 11.14 -47.74
CA THR A 110 0.33 12.01 -46.65
C THR A 110 -0.73 11.97 -45.55
N THR A 111 -0.68 10.94 -44.72
CA THR A 111 -1.19 11.00 -43.36
C THR A 111 -0.21 11.89 -42.59
N LEU A 112 -0.71 12.98 -42.05
CA LEU A 112 0.01 13.78 -41.07
C LEU A 112 0.31 12.86 -39.87
N GLY A 113 1.53 12.33 -39.83
CA GLY A 113 2.01 11.53 -38.71
C GLY A 113 2.03 12.39 -37.47
N VAL A 114 1.12 12.12 -36.53
CA VAL A 114 1.31 12.45 -35.13
C VAL A 114 2.66 11.85 -34.76
N GLY A 115 3.63 12.69 -34.38
CA GLY A 115 5.02 12.27 -34.19
C GLY A 115 5.11 11.01 -33.34
N SER A 116 5.62 9.93 -33.94
CA SER A 116 6.06 8.71 -33.26
C SER A 116 7.35 9.02 -32.50
N GLY A 117 7.24 9.82 -31.44
CA GLY A 117 8.35 10.13 -30.56
C GLY A 117 8.55 9.01 -29.55
N THR A 118 9.80 8.84 -29.10
CA THR A 118 10.13 7.97 -27.98
C THR A 118 10.32 8.80 -26.71
N GLY A 119 9.96 8.25 -25.56
CA GLY A 119 10.38 8.73 -24.24
C GLY A 119 11.32 7.72 -23.59
N SER A 120 11.86 8.03 -22.42
CA SER A 120 12.65 7.11 -21.61
C SER A 120 11.87 6.70 -20.36
N ILE A 121 12.10 5.48 -19.90
CA ILE A 121 11.60 4.97 -18.63
C ILE A 121 12.77 4.45 -17.79
N THR A 122 12.76 4.74 -16.49
CA THR A 122 13.61 4.08 -15.50
C THR A 122 12.73 3.24 -14.59
N VAL A 123 13.10 1.98 -14.35
CA VAL A 123 12.34 1.08 -13.48
C VAL A 123 13.08 0.87 -12.18
N SER A 124 12.37 1.05 -11.07
CA SER A 124 12.85 0.75 -9.73
C SER A 124 11.92 -0.20 -9.00
N LEU A 125 12.48 -0.87 -7.99
CA LEU A 125 11.78 -1.76 -7.07
C LEU A 125 11.81 -1.17 -5.66
N SER A 126 10.70 -1.27 -4.95
CA SER A 126 10.54 -0.99 -3.51
C SER A 126 9.87 -2.18 -2.82
N ASP A 127 10.11 -2.33 -1.53
CA ASP A 127 9.36 -3.21 -0.64
C ASP A 127 9.78 -2.90 0.81
N PRO A 128 9.08 -2.00 1.54
CA PRO A 128 9.38 -1.81 2.95
C PRO A 128 9.04 -3.10 3.70
N PRO A 129 10.01 -3.82 4.30
CA PRO A 129 9.77 -5.18 4.77
C PRO A 129 9.06 -5.18 6.13
N SER A 130 7.74 -4.97 6.14
CA SER A 130 6.95 -4.89 7.38
C SER A 130 6.95 -6.20 8.19
N CYS A 131 7.17 -7.33 7.53
CA CYS A 131 7.24 -8.68 8.10
C CYS A 131 8.67 -9.24 8.21
N ALA A 132 9.71 -8.39 8.14
CA ALA A 132 11.04 -8.79 8.56
C ALA A 132 11.08 -9.07 10.07
N PHE A 133 11.91 -10.01 10.48
CA PHE A 133 12.21 -10.22 11.90
C PHE A 133 12.59 -8.88 12.58
N PRO A 134 12.05 -8.57 13.79
CA PRO A 134 11.24 -9.42 14.67
C PRO A 134 9.73 -9.44 14.37
N ASN A 135 9.27 -8.64 13.41
CA ASN A 135 7.85 -8.50 13.06
C ASN A 135 7.35 -9.65 12.17
N GLY A 136 8.23 -10.52 11.71
CA GLY A 136 7.88 -11.78 11.05
C GLY A 136 9.00 -12.80 11.20
N SER A 137 8.88 -13.92 10.48
CA SER A 137 9.81 -15.06 10.57
C SER A 137 10.86 -15.02 9.49
N PHE A 138 10.70 -14.13 8.51
CA PHE A 138 11.59 -13.98 7.39
C PHE A 138 12.81 -13.13 7.77
N GLU A 139 13.99 -13.65 7.49
CA GLU A 139 15.25 -12.93 7.54
C GLU A 139 15.59 -12.34 6.16
N HIS A 140 15.40 -13.14 5.10
CA HIS A 140 15.60 -12.70 3.72
C HIS A 140 14.56 -13.31 2.79
N VAL A 141 14.24 -12.58 1.72
CA VAL A 141 13.44 -13.09 0.62
C VAL A 141 14.11 -12.72 -0.69
N TYR A 142 14.62 -13.71 -1.39
CA TYR A 142 15.32 -13.51 -2.65
C TYR A 142 14.42 -13.80 -3.83
N VAL A 143 14.32 -12.84 -4.75
CA VAL A 143 13.70 -13.01 -6.06
C VAL A 143 14.68 -12.65 -7.17
N THR A 144 14.73 -13.45 -8.23
CA THR A 144 15.62 -13.20 -9.36
C THR A 144 14.83 -12.67 -10.54
N ILE A 145 14.97 -11.38 -10.84
CA ILE A 145 14.23 -10.69 -11.90
C ILE A 145 15.06 -10.71 -13.19
N ARG A 146 14.42 -11.13 -14.30
CA ARG A 146 15.06 -11.17 -15.63
C ARG A 146 14.46 -10.20 -16.65
N SER A 147 13.25 -9.70 -16.42
CA SER A 147 12.59 -8.78 -17.35
C SER A 147 11.42 -8.07 -16.67
N VAL A 148 11.16 -6.84 -17.09
CA VAL A 148 9.98 -6.07 -16.73
C VAL A 148 9.39 -5.52 -18.02
N GLN A 149 8.09 -5.74 -18.24
CA GLN A 149 7.43 -5.39 -19.49
C GLN A 149 6.17 -4.59 -19.22
N ALA A 150 5.82 -3.68 -20.13
CA ALA A 150 4.55 -2.97 -20.09
C ALA A 150 3.76 -3.10 -21.40
N HIS A 151 2.46 -2.97 -21.29
CA HIS A 151 1.54 -3.03 -22.42
C HIS A 151 0.51 -1.89 -22.36
N MET A 152 0.12 -1.36 -23.52
CA MET A 152 -0.86 -0.27 -23.62
C MET A 152 -2.30 -0.74 -23.40
N SER A 153 -2.63 -1.99 -23.77
CA SER A 153 -3.89 -2.64 -23.37
C SER A 153 -3.87 -3.04 -21.90
N ALA A 154 -4.98 -2.76 -21.21
CA ALA A 154 -5.27 -3.15 -19.83
C ALA A 154 -5.52 -4.67 -19.64
N SER A 155 -5.78 -5.40 -20.73
CA SER A 155 -6.17 -6.81 -20.71
C SER A 155 -5.33 -7.64 -21.67
N ALA A 156 -4.05 -7.31 -21.81
CA ALA A 156 -3.14 -8.03 -22.70
C ALA A 156 -2.93 -9.47 -22.21
N ALA A 157 -3.05 -10.42 -23.13
CA ALA A 157 -2.71 -11.81 -22.86
C ALA A 157 -1.18 -12.00 -22.90
N ASP A 158 -0.69 -13.10 -22.33
CA ASP A 158 0.74 -13.32 -22.10
C ASP A 158 1.59 -13.34 -23.37
N ASN A 159 0.99 -13.81 -24.47
CA ASN A 159 1.57 -13.92 -25.80
C ASN A 159 1.10 -12.84 -26.79
N SER A 160 0.38 -11.82 -26.32
CA SER A 160 -0.07 -10.71 -27.17
C SER A 160 1.14 -9.96 -27.75
N ALA A 161 1.07 -9.56 -29.01
CA ALA A 161 2.05 -8.63 -29.56
C ALA A 161 1.90 -7.26 -28.89
N GLY A 162 3.01 -6.51 -28.75
CA GLY A 162 2.99 -5.14 -28.23
C GLY A 162 3.53 -4.95 -26.81
N TRP A 163 3.95 -6.03 -26.12
CA TRP A 163 4.70 -5.91 -24.87
C TRP A 163 6.03 -5.18 -25.13
N GLN A 164 6.26 -4.10 -24.39
CA GLN A 164 7.49 -3.32 -24.45
C GLN A 164 8.40 -3.71 -23.29
N GLU A 165 9.67 -3.99 -23.59
CA GLU A 165 10.69 -4.28 -22.57
C GLU A 165 11.13 -2.99 -21.89
N LEU A 166 11.05 -2.95 -20.56
CA LEU A 166 11.41 -1.80 -19.75
C LEU A 166 12.84 -1.91 -19.19
N THR A 167 13.37 -3.14 -19.12
CA THR A 167 14.66 -3.45 -18.51
C THR A 167 15.51 -4.36 -19.40
N PRO A 168 15.84 -3.96 -20.64
CA PRO A 168 16.58 -4.80 -21.57
C PRO A 168 17.94 -5.29 -21.04
N GLN A 169 18.52 -4.58 -20.07
CA GLN A 169 19.74 -4.95 -19.36
C GLN A 169 19.61 -6.30 -18.64
N LEU A 170 18.43 -6.58 -18.04
CA LEU A 170 18.17 -7.80 -17.29
C LEU A 170 18.06 -9.04 -18.18
N ASN A 171 17.73 -8.87 -19.47
CA ASN A 171 17.66 -9.98 -20.41
C ASN A 171 19.01 -10.67 -20.62
N SER A 172 20.12 -9.93 -20.47
CA SER A 172 21.49 -10.47 -20.53
C SER A 172 22.11 -10.76 -19.16
N ALA A 173 21.67 -10.05 -18.12
CA ALA A 173 22.20 -10.16 -16.77
C ALA A 173 21.07 -10.01 -15.75
N PRO A 174 20.30 -11.09 -15.48
CA PRO A 174 19.27 -11.07 -14.45
C PRO A 174 19.84 -10.68 -13.10
N LYS A 175 19.01 -10.05 -12.27
CA LYS A 175 19.41 -9.53 -10.97
C LYS A 175 18.62 -10.25 -9.87
N GLN A 176 19.34 -10.90 -8.97
CA GLN A 176 18.77 -11.39 -7.73
C GLN A 176 18.70 -10.25 -6.71
N ILE A 177 17.52 -10.02 -6.16
CA ILE A 177 17.24 -8.98 -5.19
C ILE A 177 16.83 -9.66 -3.89
N ASP A 178 17.45 -9.26 -2.79
CA ASP A 178 16.91 -9.48 -1.46
C ASP A 178 15.89 -8.38 -1.16
N LEU A 179 14.62 -8.74 -1.10
CA LEU A 179 13.53 -7.81 -0.85
C LEU A 179 13.61 -7.19 0.56
N PHE A 180 14.38 -7.79 1.47
CA PHE A 180 14.48 -7.35 2.86
C PHE A 180 15.75 -6.54 3.14
N SER A 181 16.61 -6.34 2.13
CA SER A 181 17.89 -5.63 2.26
C SER A 181 17.77 -4.09 2.28
N LEU A 182 16.58 -3.52 2.50
CA LEU A 182 16.43 -2.08 2.62
C LEU A 182 17.20 -1.55 3.83
N ALA A 183 18.09 -0.59 3.58
CA ALA A 183 18.64 0.23 4.65
C ALA A 183 17.48 0.97 5.34
N SER A 184 17.49 1.01 6.68
CA SER A 184 16.46 1.69 7.47
C SER A 184 16.21 3.10 6.93
N ASN A 185 14.95 3.44 6.65
CA ASN A 185 14.46 4.71 6.08
C ASN A 185 14.68 4.96 4.57
N ALA A 186 15.21 3.98 3.82
CA ALA A 186 15.18 3.99 2.36
C ALA A 186 13.99 3.16 1.86
N CYS A 187 13.21 3.67 0.90
CA CYS A 187 12.11 2.90 0.30
C CYS A 187 12.49 2.26 -1.04
N LEU A 188 13.65 2.61 -1.60
CA LEU A 188 14.10 2.12 -2.90
C LEU A 188 15.08 0.96 -2.72
N LEU A 189 14.70 -0.24 -3.16
CA LEU A 189 15.54 -1.44 -3.09
C LEU A 189 16.61 -1.42 -4.18
N ALA A 190 16.18 -1.18 -5.42
CA ALA A 190 17.06 -1.28 -6.58
C ALA A 190 16.49 -0.54 -7.79
N THR A 191 17.38 0.07 -8.58
CA THR A 191 17.10 0.32 -10.00
C THR A 191 17.30 -0.99 -10.76
N LEU A 192 16.27 -1.39 -11.51
CA LEU A 192 16.24 -2.62 -12.31
C LEU A 192 16.76 -2.39 -13.73
N GLY A 193 16.58 -1.17 -14.26
CA GLY A 193 17.07 -0.79 -15.58
C GLY A 193 16.34 0.41 -16.14
N ASN A 194 16.59 0.68 -17.42
CA ASN A 194 15.96 1.76 -18.16
C ASN A 194 15.82 1.40 -19.64
N ALA A 195 14.81 1.96 -20.31
CA ALA A 195 14.56 1.71 -21.72
C ALA A 195 14.02 2.96 -22.44
N ALA A 196 14.18 3.01 -23.75
CA ALA A 196 13.44 3.94 -24.60
C ALA A 196 12.14 3.27 -25.05
N LEU A 197 11.02 3.97 -24.87
CA LEU A 197 9.69 3.46 -25.18
C LEU A 197 8.99 4.35 -26.21
N PRO A 198 8.15 3.79 -27.10
CA PRO A 198 7.19 4.57 -27.85
C PRO A 198 6.34 5.45 -26.93
N ALA A 199 6.07 6.69 -27.34
CA ALA A 199 5.13 7.52 -26.61
C ALA A 199 3.74 6.86 -26.57
N GLY A 200 3.10 6.90 -25.41
CA GLY A 200 1.77 6.33 -25.19
C GLY A 200 1.46 6.07 -23.73
N THR A 201 0.31 5.44 -23.50
CA THR A 201 -0.23 5.17 -22.17
C THR A 201 -0.22 3.67 -21.90
N TYR A 202 0.56 3.26 -20.92
CA TYR A 202 0.76 1.87 -20.52
C TYR A 202 -0.12 1.54 -19.33
N GLN A 203 -0.94 0.50 -19.47
CA GLN A 203 -2.02 0.17 -18.53
C GLN A 203 -1.80 -1.16 -17.81
N GLN A 204 -0.81 -1.94 -18.23
CA GLN A 204 -0.50 -3.22 -17.62
C GLN A 204 1.01 -3.42 -17.59
N ILE A 205 1.54 -3.85 -16.44
CA ILE A 205 2.95 -4.15 -16.25
C ILE A 205 3.08 -5.63 -15.87
N ARG A 206 4.21 -6.27 -16.19
CA ARG A 206 4.57 -7.58 -15.64
C ARG A 206 6.05 -7.67 -15.32
N LEU A 207 6.39 -8.37 -14.23
CA LEU A 207 7.77 -8.72 -13.88
C LEU A 207 7.97 -10.22 -14.11
N LEU A 208 9.01 -10.61 -14.86
CA LEU A 208 9.33 -12.01 -15.10
C LEU A 208 10.52 -12.42 -14.23
N LEU A 209 10.36 -13.53 -13.51
CA LEU A 209 11.39 -14.08 -12.63
C LEU A 209 12.16 -15.21 -13.31
N VAL A 210 13.43 -15.42 -13.00
CA VAL A 210 14.17 -16.61 -13.42
C VAL A 210 13.49 -17.86 -12.80
N PRO A 211 13.19 -18.92 -13.57
CA PRO A 211 12.64 -20.16 -13.00
C PRO A 211 13.63 -20.79 -12.01
N ASN A 212 13.14 -21.46 -10.96
CA ASN A 212 14.02 -22.10 -9.98
C ASN A 212 14.95 -23.15 -10.58
N SER A 213 14.59 -23.78 -11.71
CA SER A 213 15.45 -24.69 -12.45
C SER A 213 16.61 -24.02 -13.21
N GLY A 214 16.56 -22.69 -13.40
CA GLY A 214 17.51 -21.95 -14.22
C GLY A 214 17.40 -22.20 -15.73
N ALA A 215 16.38 -22.93 -16.19
CA ALA A 215 16.31 -23.44 -17.57
C ALA A 215 15.92 -22.38 -18.64
N MET A 216 15.85 -21.09 -18.31
CA MET A 216 15.28 -20.06 -19.20
C MET A 216 16.18 -18.82 -19.36
N GLY A 217 17.27 -18.99 -20.11
CA GLY A 217 18.15 -17.89 -20.52
C GLY A 217 19.32 -17.66 -19.56
N PRO A 218 19.91 -16.46 -19.57
CA PRO A 218 21.02 -16.10 -18.70
C PRO A 218 20.62 -16.21 -17.22
N LEU A 219 21.61 -16.39 -16.36
CA LEU A 219 21.44 -16.52 -14.91
C LEU A 219 22.19 -15.38 -14.21
N PRO A 220 21.78 -14.99 -12.98
CA PRO A 220 22.52 -13.99 -12.23
C PRO A 220 23.93 -14.51 -11.90
N PRO A 221 24.93 -13.61 -11.75
CA PRO A 221 26.31 -14.01 -11.45
C PRO A 221 26.47 -14.62 -10.05
N THR A 222 25.53 -14.35 -9.15
CA THR A 222 25.50 -14.83 -7.77
C THR A 222 24.13 -15.40 -7.46
N ASN A 223 24.08 -16.42 -6.59
CA ASN A 223 22.84 -17.00 -6.11
C ASN A 223 22.90 -17.22 -4.59
N ALA A 224 22.14 -16.42 -3.84
CA ALA A 224 21.99 -16.52 -2.40
C ALA A 224 21.10 -17.69 -1.96
N CYS A 225 20.33 -18.29 -2.88
CA CYS A 225 19.43 -19.40 -2.59
C CYS A 225 20.09 -20.78 -2.55
N ALA A 226 21.43 -20.84 -2.70
CA ALA A 226 22.19 -22.08 -2.69
C ALA A 226 21.56 -23.16 -3.61
N GLY A 227 21.11 -24.28 -3.03
CA GLY A 227 20.48 -25.39 -3.75
C GLY A 227 18.97 -25.29 -3.96
N GLN A 228 18.30 -24.26 -3.43
CA GLN A 228 16.84 -24.09 -3.48
C GLN A 228 16.40 -23.23 -4.68
N GLY A 229 17.03 -23.43 -5.84
CA GLY A 229 16.74 -22.69 -7.05
C GLY A 229 17.25 -21.25 -7.04
N PHE A 230 16.47 -20.32 -7.60
CA PHE A 230 16.86 -18.91 -7.80
C PHE A 230 15.94 -17.92 -7.07
N ASN A 231 14.86 -18.40 -6.47
CA ASN A 231 13.94 -17.63 -5.67
C ASN A 231 13.69 -18.41 -4.40
N CYS A 232 13.91 -17.80 -3.24
CA CYS A 232 13.88 -18.51 -1.97
C CYS A 232 13.54 -17.59 -0.81
N VAL A 233 13.15 -18.22 0.28
CA VAL A 233 12.89 -17.59 1.57
C VAL A 233 13.92 -18.12 2.56
N VAL A 234 14.52 -17.21 3.33
CA VAL A 234 15.35 -17.52 4.48
C VAL A 234 14.58 -17.12 5.73
N LEU A 235 14.33 -18.08 6.62
CA LEU A 235 13.72 -17.81 7.91
C LEU A 235 14.78 -17.42 8.93
N HIS A 236 14.36 -16.76 10.01
CA HIS A 236 15.25 -16.32 11.09
C HIS A 236 15.95 -17.46 11.84
N ASP A 237 15.43 -18.70 11.73
CA ASP A 237 16.13 -19.89 12.23
C ASP A 237 17.27 -20.36 11.30
N GLY A 238 17.53 -19.63 10.21
CA GLY A 238 18.53 -19.91 9.19
C GLY A 238 18.07 -20.94 8.15
N SER A 239 16.85 -21.47 8.24
CA SER A 239 16.34 -22.43 7.26
C SER A 239 16.03 -21.76 5.92
N LEU A 240 16.38 -22.44 4.84
CA LEU A 240 16.26 -21.94 3.47
C LEU A 240 15.30 -22.82 2.67
N HIS A 241 14.24 -22.20 2.16
CA HIS A 241 13.15 -22.86 1.44
C HIS A 241 13.03 -22.30 0.02
N GLU A 242 12.79 -23.17 -0.95
CA GLU A 242 12.48 -22.73 -2.32
C GLU A 242 11.16 -21.94 -2.32
N LEU A 243 11.17 -20.77 -2.98
CA LEU A 243 9.95 -20.01 -3.20
C LEU A 243 9.29 -20.53 -4.48
N GLN A 244 8.18 -21.26 -4.32
CA GLN A 244 7.51 -21.90 -5.42
C GLN A 244 6.91 -20.87 -6.38
N LEU A 245 7.32 -20.98 -7.64
CA LEU A 245 6.80 -20.17 -8.73
C LEU A 245 5.70 -20.95 -9.46
N SER A 246 4.55 -20.31 -9.55
CA SER A 246 3.36 -20.80 -10.23
C SER A 246 3.45 -20.67 -11.74
N SER A 247 3.66 -19.44 -12.18
CA SER A 247 3.74 -19.03 -13.58
C SER A 247 4.52 -17.73 -13.74
N GLN A 248 5.05 -17.16 -12.66
CA GLN A 248 5.80 -15.91 -12.63
C GLN A 248 7.05 -15.96 -13.53
N ALA A 249 7.60 -17.16 -13.72
CA ALA A 249 8.69 -17.40 -14.65
C ALA A 249 8.25 -17.51 -16.13
N ASN A 250 6.95 -17.67 -16.45
CA ASN A 250 6.46 -17.82 -17.82
C ASN A 250 5.60 -16.62 -18.26
N THR A 251 4.63 -16.25 -17.44
CA THR A 251 3.62 -15.21 -17.72
C THR A 251 3.91 -13.89 -17.00
N GLY A 252 4.75 -13.94 -15.96
CA GLY A 252 5.13 -12.80 -15.13
C GLY A 252 4.14 -12.48 -14.01
N LEU A 253 4.64 -11.77 -13.01
CA LEU A 253 3.88 -11.10 -11.95
C LEU A 253 3.16 -9.88 -12.54
N LYS A 254 1.85 -9.98 -12.80
CA LYS A 254 1.08 -8.91 -13.44
C LYS A 254 0.66 -7.82 -12.45
N ILE A 255 0.73 -6.58 -12.91
CA ILE A 255 0.17 -5.38 -12.27
C ILE A 255 -0.88 -4.82 -13.25
N PRO A 256 -2.17 -5.17 -13.10
CA PRO A 256 -3.27 -4.64 -13.89
C PRO A 256 -3.54 -3.16 -13.56
N PRO A 257 -4.37 -2.46 -14.35
CA PRO A 257 -4.61 -1.02 -14.15
C PRO A 257 -5.07 -0.64 -12.74
N GLY A 258 -5.85 -1.50 -12.08
CA GLY A 258 -6.32 -1.28 -10.71
C GLY A 258 -5.23 -1.33 -9.64
N GLN A 259 -4.04 -1.84 -9.98
CA GLN A 259 -2.86 -1.88 -9.11
C GLN A 259 -1.78 -0.88 -9.55
N ILE A 260 -2.05 -0.06 -10.58
CA ILE A 260 -1.20 1.07 -10.95
C ILE A 260 -1.73 2.31 -10.22
N VAL A 261 -1.09 2.63 -9.10
CA VAL A 261 -1.43 3.77 -8.25
C VAL A 261 -1.23 5.07 -9.05
N GLY A 262 -2.18 5.98 -8.95
CA GLY A 262 -2.19 7.22 -9.74
C GLY A 262 -2.65 7.05 -11.19
N GLY A 263 -3.02 5.83 -11.61
CA GLY A 263 -3.48 5.52 -12.96
C GLY A 263 -2.36 5.10 -13.90
N PRO A 264 -2.65 4.96 -15.21
CA PRO A 264 -1.72 4.36 -16.16
C PRO A 264 -0.48 5.22 -16.42
N ILE A 265 0.63 4.56 -16.77
CA ILE A 265 1.93 5.20 -16.99
C ILE A 265 1.92 5.93 -18.34
N SER A 266 2.14 7.24 -18.34
CA SER A 266 2.09 8.05 -19.56
C SER A 266 3.48 8.49 -19.97
N VAL A 267 3.94 7.98 -21.12
CA VAL A 267 5.26 8.29 -21.70
C VAL A 267 5.06 9.25 -22.87
N GLY A 268 5.61 10.47 -22.76
CA GLY A 268 5.61 11.45 -23.84
C GLY A 268 6.90 11.42 -24.65
N ALA A 269 6.86 11.95 -25.87
CA ALA A 269 8.05 12.12 -26.70
C ALA A 269 9.08 13.02 -25.99
N GLY A 270 10.32 12.56 -25.86
CA GLY A 270 11.42 13.26 -25.20
C GLY A 270 11.26 13.42 -23.68
N GLN A 271 10.29 12.73 -23.07
CA GLN A 271 10.09 12.75 -21.61
C GLN A 271 10.83 11.59 -20.94
N ASP A 272 11.32 11.84 -19.73
CA ASP A 272 11.83 10.80 -18.83
C ASP A 272 10.78 10.48 -17.78
N VAL A 273 10.45 9.21 -17.63
CA VAL A 273 9.47 8.70 -16.67
C VAL A 273 10.13 7.74 -15.71
N ASP A 274 9.85 7.86 -14.42
CA ASP A 274 10.28 6.87 -13.42
C ASP A 274 9.08 5.98 -13.09
N LEU A 275 9.26 4.66 -13.16
CA LEU A 275 8.29 3.66 -12.73
C LEU A 275 8.83 2.99 -11.48
N ASN A 276 8.09 3.08 -10.38
CA ASN A 276 8.37 2.28 -9.20
C ASN A 276 7.40 1.12 -9.09
N ILE A 277 7.94 -0.08 -8.88
CA ILE A 277 7.19 -1.28 -8.58
C ILE A 277 7.39 -1.59 -7.11
N ASP A 278 6.29 -1.77 -6.40
CA ASP A 278 6.28 -2.20 -5.02
C ASP A 278 5.88 -3.68 -4.95
N PHE A 279 6.73 -4.52 -4.35
CA PHE A 279 6.54 -5.97 -4.38
C PHE A 279 5.58 -6.48 -3.29
N ASN A 280 5.42 -5.73 -2.18
CA ASN A 280 4.73 -6.14 -0.96
C ASN A 280 4.95 -7.62 -0.64
N THR A 281 6.16 -7.94 -0.16
CA THR A 281 6.56 -9.32 0.09
C THR A 281 5.68 -10.02 1.12
N CYS A 282 5.24 -9.28 2.14
CA CYS A 282 4.41 -9.80 3.22
C CYS A 282 3.03 -10.27 2.74
N ALA A 283 2.45 -9.56 1.76
CA ALA A 283 1.22 -9.98 1.09
C ALA A 283 1.46 -11.00 -0.04
N SER A 284 2.69 -11.10 -0.53
CA SER A 284 3.06 -11.94 -1.67
C SER A 284 3.49 -13.36 -1.28
N ILE A 285 3.92 -13.62 -0.05
CA ILE A 285 4.33 -14.96 0.39
C ILE A 285 3.18 -15.67 1.10
N VAL A 286 2.84 -16.87 0.60
CA VAL A 286 1.86 -17.76 1.23
C VAL A 286 2.59 -18.98 1.80
N PRO A 287 2.57 -19.20 3.13
CA PRO A 287 3.04 -20.44 3.72
C PRO A 287 2.03 -21.56 3.44
N GLU A 288 2.54 -22.73 3.05
CA GLU A 288 1.73 -23.91 2.77
C GLU A 288 1.76 -24.89 3.94
N GLY A 289 0.71 -25.70 4.10
CA GLY A 289 0.66 -26.74 5.13
C GLY A 289 1.74 -27.84 4.98
N SER A 290 2.43 -27.87 3.83
CA SER A 290 3.60 -28.72 3.55
C SER A 290 4.91 -28.19 4.12
N GLY A 291 4.93 -26.96 4.68
CA GLY A 291 6.13 -26.24 5.08
C GLY A 291 6.85 -25.52 3.93
N GLN A 292 6.30 -25.56 2.71
CA GLN A 292 6.80 -24.81 1.56
C GLN A 292 6.23 -23.39 1.54
N TYR A 293 6.87 -22.52 0.75
CA TYR A 293 6.43 -21.14 0.55
C TYR A 293 6.14 -20.92 -0.92
N ARG A 294 5.04 -20.23 -1.20
CA ARG A 294 4.65 -19.92 -2.57
C ARG A 294 4.50 -18.43 -2.79
N LEU A 295 4.90 -18.00 -3.99
CA LEU A 295 4.75 -16.62 -4.42
C LEU A 295 3.39 -16.37 -5.05
N LYS A 296 2.59 -15.52 -4.42
CA LYS A 296 1.39 -14.88 -4.94
C LYS A 296 1.73 -13.43 -5.36
N PRO A 297 1.13 -12.88 -6.43
CA PRO A 297 1.38 -11.49 -6.83
C PRO A 297 0.55 -10.53 -5.98
N ALA A 298 1.21 -9.80 -5.09
CA ALA A 298 0.65 -8.62 -4.44
C ALA A 298 1.50 -7.40 -4.78
N LEU A 299 1.63 -7.08 -6.08
CA LEU A 299 2.47 -5.97 -6.52
C LEU A 299 1.62 -4.74 -6.85
N THR A 300 2.15 -3.56 -6.55
CA THR A 300 1.61 -2.29 -7.06
C THR A 300 2.65 -1.59 -7.93
N GLY A 301 2.18 -0.87 -8.94
CA GLY A 301 3.02 -0.03 -9.79
C GLY A 301 2.63 1.42 -9.64
N GLY A 302 3.52 2.34 -10.00
CA GLY A 302 3.14 3.75 -10.05
C GLY A 302 4.18 4.58 -10.76
N GLN A 303 3.71 5.55 -11.53
CA GLN A 303 4.59 6.57 -12.09
C GLN A 303 5.12 7.42 -10.95
N ALA A 304 6.42 7.29 -10.69
CA ALA A 304 7.15 8.11 -9.75
C ALA A 304 7.58 9.43 -10.42
N SER A 305 7.84 10.43 -9.60
CA SER A 305 8.46 11.69 -10.03
C SER A 305 9.74 11.89 -9.24
N LYS A 306 10.79 12.44 -9.87
CA LYS A 306 12.02 12.89 -9.20
C LYS A 306 11.75 13.86 -8.03
N ASN A 307 10.57 14.49 -7.99
CA ASN A 307 10.14 15.41 -6.95
C ASN A 307 9.05 14.84 -6.02
N SER A 308 8.62 13.59 -6.21
CA SER A 308 7.67 12.91 -5.30
C SER A 308 8.42 12.35 -4.09
N ILE A 309 8.68 13.24 -3.14
CA ILE A 309 8.78 12.91 -1.71
C ILE A 309 7.47 12.21 -1.34
N GLY A 310 7.52 11.05 -0.70
CA GLY A 310 6.31 10.28 -0.46
C GLY A 310 5.54 10.73 0.79
N ILE A 311 5.07 9.83 1.65
CA ILE A 311 4.40 10.19 2.91
C ILE A 311 5.29 9.77 4.08
N SER A 312 5.53 10.69 5.02
CA SER A 312 6.40 10.46 6.18
C SER A 312 5.83 11.06 7.45
N GLY A 313 6.39 10.68 8.59
CA GLY A 313 6.06 11.24 9.90
C GLY A 313 6.75 10.49 11.02
N THR A 314 6.41 10.84 12.26
CA THR A 314 6.96 10.26 13.48
C THR A 314 5.82 9.82 14.40
N ILE A 315 5.80 8.56 14.79
CA ILE A 315 4.82 7.99 15.72
C ILE A 315 5.32 8.23 17.15
N ILE A 316 4.43 8.75 17.99
CA ILE A 316 4.70 8.99 19.42
C ILE A 316 3.60 8.39 20.29
N ASP A 317 3.96 7.93 21.48
CA ASP A 317 3.00 7.71 22.55
C ASP A 317 2.47 9.09 23.01
N ALA A 318 1.17 9.28 22.87
CA ALA A 318 0.49 10.53 23.17
C ALA A 318 0.62 10.96 24.64
N THR A 319 0.90 10.02 25.55
CA THR A 319 1.03 10.27 26.99
C THR A 319 2.42 10.81 27.33
N SER A 320 3.46 10.14 26.82
CA SER A 320 4.85 10.49 27.10
C SER A 320 5.43 11.53 26.15
N GLY A 321 4.86 11.67 24.95
CA GLY A 321 5.40 12.50 23.87
C GLY A 321 6.67 11.90 23.22
N ALA A 322 7.01 10.66 23.54
CA ALA A 322 8.20 9.96 23.06
C ALA A 322 7.82 8.83 22.08
N PRO A 323 8.77 8.32 21.28
CA PRO A 323 8.55 7.13 20.45
C PRO A 323 8.11 5.92 21.29
N VAL A 324 7.26 5.07 20.71
CA VAL A 324 6.82 3.84 21.36
C VAL A 324 8.02 2.91 21.59
N SER A 325 8.21 2.47 22.83
CA SER A 325 9.30 1.55 23.18
C SER A 325 8.95 0.10 22.81
N VAL A 326 9.31 -0.31 21.59
CA VAL A 326 8.93 -1.62 21.01
C VAL A 326 9.73 -2.83 21.52
N GLY A 327 10.93 -2.64 22.09
CA GLY A 327 11.75 -3.75 22.55
C GLY A 327 12.08 -4.77 21.44
N ALA A 328 12.25 -6.04 21.80
CA ALA A 328 12.58 -7.11 20.85
C ALA A 328 11.36 -7.80 20.21
N THR A 329 10.17 -7.60 20.78
CA THR A 329 8.95 -8.35 20.43
C THR A 329 7.78 -7.47 20.02
N GLY A 330 7.90 -6.16 20.20
CA GLY A 330 6.90 -5.17 19.79
C GLY A 330 7.23 -4.58 18.43
N ALA A 331 6.27 -3.83 17.88
CA ALA A 331 6.37 -3.18 16.58
C ALA A 331 5.49 -1.94 16.54
N VAL A 332 5.83 -0.98 15.69
CA VAL A 332 4.92 0.07 15.23
C VAL A 332 4.72 -0.15 13.74
N LEU A 333 3.56 -0.67 13.35
CA LEU A 333 3.22 -0.88 11.96
C LEU A 333 2.47 0.34 11.43
N VAL A 334 2.84 0.74 10.22
CA VAL A 334 2.20 1.82 9.49
C VAL A 334 1.77 1.26 8.15
N ALA A 335 0.48 1.35 7.85
CA ALA A 335 -0.09 1.00 6.55
C ALA A 335 -0.49 2.26 5.78
N LEU A 336 -0.37 2.15 4.46
CA LEU A 336 -0.84 3.12 3.49
C LEU A 336 -1.98 2.47 2.71
N GLU A 337 -3.17 3.05 2.82
CA GLU A 337 -4.40 2.46 2.30
C GLU A 337 -5.08 3.35 1.24
N GLN A 338 -5.88 2.71 0.40
CA GLN A 338 -6.83 3.40 -0.48
C GLN A 338 -8.14 2.60 -0.56
N PRO A 339 -9.29 3.26 -0.78
CA PRO A 339 -10.55 2.58 -0.98
C PRO A 339 -10.52 1.77 -2.28
N ASP A 340 -10.97 0.52 -2.20
CA ASP A 340 -11.21 -0.30 -3.37
C ASP A 340 -12.57 0.03 -4.03
N LYS A 341 -12.99 -0.79 -4.99
CA LYS A 341 -14.27 -0.58 -5.71
C LYS A 341 -15.51 -0.70 -4.83
N THR A 342 -15.41 -1.33 -3.66
CA THR A 342 -16.49 -1.42 -2.67
C THR A 342 -16.54 -0.21 -1.76
N GLY A 343 -15.50 0.63 -1.77
CA GLY A 343 -15.35 1.79 -0.89
C GLY A 343 -14.75 1.48 0.48
N ALA A 344 -14.37 0.23 0.73
CA ALA A 344 -13.57 -0.16 1.89
C ALA A 344 -12.08 0.04 1.56
N ASP A 345 -11.32 0.55 2.52
CA ASP A 345 -9.89 0.73 2.37
C ASP A 345 -9.18 -0.61 2.35
N VAL A 346 -8.18 -0.72 1.48
CA VAL A 346 -7.28 -1.86 1.40
C VAL A 346 -5.84 -1.38 1.55
N ILE A 347 -5.06 -2.16 2.27
CA ILE A 347 -3.62 -1.92 2.45
C ILE A 347 -2.93 -2.03 1.09
N LEU A 348 -2.28 -0.96 0.66
CA LEU A 348 -1.43 -0.94 -0.52
C LEU A 348 0.02 -1.22 -0.16
N ARG A 349 0.51 -0.56 0.90
CA ARG A 349 1.87 -0.70 1.41
C ARG A 349 1.87 -0.71 2.91
N GLU A 350 2.86 -1.35 3.49
CA GLU A 350 3.13 -1.30 4.92
C GLU A 350 4.61 -1.01 5.16
N THR A 351 4.92 -0.45 6.31
CA THR A 351 6.28 -0.28 6.81
C THR A 351 6.27 -0.37 8.32
N VAL A 352 7.44 -0.58 8.90
CA VAL A 352 7.65 -0.49 10.35
C VAL A 352 8.31 0.86 10.64
N ALA A 353 7.88 1.53 11.70
CA ALA A 353 8.54 2.75 12.16
C ALA A 353 9.90 2.41 12.82
N ASP A 354 10.91 3.24 12.59
CA ASP A 354 12.23 3.05 13.20
C ASP A 354 12.21 3.26 14.73
N SER A 355 13.34 3.02 15.39
CA SER A 355 13.48 3.21 16.85
C SER A 355 13.22 4.65 17.34
N SER A 356 13.26 5.63 16.44
CA SER A 356 12.91 7.03 16.71
C SER A 356 11.44 7.34 16.35
N GLY A 357 10.67 6.33 15.96
CA GLY A 357 9.27 6.43 15.55
C GLY A 357 9.08 6.90 14.12
N ASN A 358 10.13 7.08 13.32
CA ASN A 358 9.99 7.63 11.97
C ASN A 358 9.54 6.56 10.98
N PHE A 359 8.71 6.95 10.03
CA PHE A 359 8.34 6.12 8.88
C PHE A 359 8.37 6.93 7.60
N ASN A 360 8.49 6.24 6.47
CA ASN A 360 8.46 6.85 5.14
C ASN A 360 7.94 5.86 4.09
N PHE A 361 6.96 6.27 3.30
CA PHE A 361 6.52 5.56 2.10
C PHE A 361 7.00 6.32 0.89
N CYS A 362 7.82 5.73 0.03
CA CYS A 362 8.32 6.39 -1.17
C CYS A 362 8.72 5.38 -2.27
N PRO A 363 8.83 5.84 -3.53
CA PRO A 363 8.12 6.99 -4.08
C PRO A 363 6.60 6.70 -4.17
N LEU A 364 5.79 7.75 -4.12
CA LEU A 364 4.34 7.69 -4.32
C LEU A 364 3.94 8.51 -5.56
N PRO A 365 2.91 8.08 -6.31
CA PRO A 365 2.44 8.81 -7.48
C PRO A 365 1.97 10.23 -7.13
N PRO A 366 2.32 11.25 -7.93
CA PRO A 366 1.84 12.61 -7.74
C PRO A 366 0.31 12.68 -7.72
N GLY A 367 -0.26 13.44 -6.79
CA GLY A 367 -1.71 13.67 -6.71
C GLY A 367 -2.52 12.49 -6.18
N ALA A 368 -1.90 11.35 -5.87
CA ALA A 368 -2.58 10.27 -5.17
C ALA A 368 -2.85 10.67 -3.70
N ILE A 369 -4.02 10.27 -3.20
CA ILE A 369 -4.49 10.52 -1.84
C ILE A 369 -4.63 9.16 -1.16
N PHE A 370 -4.12 9.07 0.07
CA PHE A 370 -4.06 7.84 0.84
C PHE A 370 -4.63 8.05 2.24
N ASP A 371 -4.98 6.97 2.89
CA ASP A 371 -5.17 6.93 4.34
C ASP A 371 -3.92 6.29 4.97
N VAL A 372 -3.45 6.83 6.10
CA VAL A 372 -2.33 6.25 6.86
C VAL A 372 -2.90 5.67 8.14
N VAL A 373 -2.70 4.37 8.36
CA VAL A 373 -3.19 3.65 9.53
C VAL A 373 -2.01 3.15 10.35
N VAL A 374 -1.98 3.47 11.64
CA VAL A 374 -0.90 3.10 12.56
C VAL A 374 -1.45 2.19 13.64
N VAL A 375 -0.78 1.07 13.89
CA VAL A 375 -0.99 0.20 15.06
C VAL A 375 0.33 -0.04 15.76
N ALA A 376 0.29 -0.36 17.07
CA ALA A 376 1.51 -0.58 17.82
C ALA A 376 1.35 -1.53 19.00
N ILE A 377 2.36 -2.37 19.20
CA ILE A 377 2.57 -3.18 20.41
C ILE A 377 3.93 -2.80 20.98
N ASN A 378 3.99 -2.48 22.28
CA ASN A 378 5.27 -2.20 22.93
C ASN A 378 6.04 -3.48 23.32
N GLY A 379 7.26 -3.32 23.84
CA GLY A 379 8.09 -4.46 24.26
C GLY A 379 7.56 -5.29 25.43
N SER A 380 6.49 -4.84 26.10
CA SER A 380 5.78 -5.62 27.14
C SER A 380 4.56 -6.39 26.60
N GLY A 381 4.26 -6.27 25.30
CA GLY A 381 3.07 -6.87 24.69
C GLY A 381 1.81 -6.00 24.79
N ALA A 382 1.90 -4.80 25.38
CA ALA A 382 0.76 -3.92 25.51
C ALA A 382 0.42 -3.26 24.17
N ALA A 383 -0.85 -3.33 23.78
CA ALA A 383 -1.36 -2.75 22.55
C ALA A 383 -1.66 -1.26 22.71
N TYR A 384 -1.66 -0.58 21.57
CA TYR A 384 -2.09 0.80 21.40
C TYR A 384 -3.30 0.83 20.48
N ASN A 385 -4.17 1.82 20.66
CA ASN A 385 -5.28 2.02 19.73
C ASN A 385 -4.74 2.30 18.31
N ALA A 386 -5.48 1.87 17.30
CA ALA A 386 -5.19 2.25 15.92
C ALA A 386 -5.33 3.77 15.73
N THR A 387 -4.47 4.41 14.94
CA THR A 387 -4.59 5.83 14.59
C THR A 387 -4.66 6.00 13.08
N ILE A 388 -5.72 6.66 12.63
CA ILE A 388 -6.06 6.82 11.21
C ILE A 388 -5.88 8.29 10.85
N ALA A 389 -5.02 8.56 9.88
CA ALA A 389 -4.90 9.85 9.20
C ALA A 389 -5.48 9.72 7.78
N ALA A 390 -6.69 10.23 7.60
CA ALA A 390 -7.42 10.10 6.35
C ALA A 390 -7.15 11.25 5.37
N ASN A 391 -7.27 10.95 4.07
CA ASN A 391 -7.13 11.86 2.94
C ASN A 391 -5.77 12.59 2.86
N VAL A 392 -4.68 11.89 3.12
CA VAL A 392 -3.30 12.39 3.09
C VAL A 392 -2.78 12.39 1.65
N PRO A 393 -2.45 13.56 1.07
CA PRO A 393 -1.83 13.62 -0.25
C PRO A 393 -0.39 13.10 -0.22
N GLY A 394 0.05 12.46 -1.31
CA GLY A 394 1.48 12.18 -1.54
C GLY A 394 2.33 13.46 -1.44
N GLY A 395 3.51 13.39 -0.83
CA GLY A 395 4.35 14.56 -0.53
C GLY A 395 4.16 15.14 0.87
N THR A 396 3.29 14.56 1.69
CA THR A 396 2.97 15.08 3.02
C THR A 396 3.91 14.51 4.09
N ASN A 397 4.45 15.40 4.92
CA ASN A 397 4.98 15.04 6.23
C ASN A 397 3.89 15.29 7.28
N LEU A 398 3.46 14.21 7.95
CA LEU A 398 2.39 14.23 8.96
C LEU A 398 2.87 14.76 10.32
N ASN A 399 4.15 15.10 10.45
CA ASN A 399 4.82 15.50 11.69
C ASN A 399 4.64 14.40 12.75
N LEU A 400 3.85 14.67 13.79
CA LEU A 400 3.63 13.75 14.90
C LEU A 400 2.28 13.03 14.75
N ILE A 401 2.32 11.72 14.77
CA ILE A 401 1.13 10.85 14.81
C ILE A 401 1.03 10.24 16.22
N PRO A 402 0.05 10.66 17.04
CA PRO A 402 -0.10 10.16 18.39
C PRO A 402 -0.86 8.83 18.43
N VAL A 403 -0.31 7.85 19.14
CA VAL A 403 -0.99 6.60 19.53
C VAL A 403 -1.18 6.57 21.06
N ASN A 404 -2.24 5.97 21.59
CA ASN A 404 -2.41 5.76 23.02
C ASN A 404 -2.40 4.30 23.37
N ILE A 405 -1.71 3.98 24.46
CA ILE A 405 -1.82 2.67 25.08
C ILE A 405 -3.28 2.39 25.41
N GLU A 406 -3.72 1.16 25.16
CA GLU A 406 -5.08 0.78 25.47
C GLU A 406 -5.33 0.86 26.98
N THR A 407 -6.45 1.46 27.34
CA THR A 407 -6.86 1.63 28.75
C THR A 407 -7.69 0.46 29.26
N THR A 408 -7.97 -0.51 28.40
CA THR A 408 -8.63 -1.77 28.74
C THR A 408 -7.71 -2.62 29.63
N SER A 409 -8.30 -3.42 30.50
CA SER A 409 -7.56 -4.36 31.36
C SER A 409 -7.93 -5.80 30.97
N PRO A 410 -6.98 -6.64 30.53
CA PRO A 410 -5.57 -6.30 30.29
C PRO A 410 -5.41 -5.38 29.06
N ASN A 411 -4.32 -4.60 29.00
CA ASN A 411 -3.99 -3.71 27.88
C ASN A 411 -3.35 -4.46 26.71
N MET A 412 -3.93 -5.60 26.38
CA MET A 412 -3.44 -6.56 25.41
C MET A 412 -4.37 -6.58 24.20
N PRO A 413 -3.83 -6.84 23.00
CA PRO A 413 -4.65 -6.88 21.79
C PRO A 413 -5.65 -8.05 21.84
N THR A 414 -6.62 -8.02 20.93
CA THR A 414 -7.52 -9.13 20.68
C THR A 414 -6.96 -10.03 19.59
N SER A 415 -7.15 -11.35 19.72
CA SER A 415 -6.84 -12.31 18.66
C SER A 415 -8.14 -12.78 18.03
N PHE A 416 -8.43 -12.37 16.80
CA PHE A 416 -9.53 -12.92 15.99
C PHE A 416 -9.06 -14.18 15.28
N GLN A 417 -9.64 -15.32 15.62
CA GLN A 417 -9.30 -16.60 14.98
C GLN A 417 -10.52 -17.16 14.26
N GLY A 418 -10.36 -17.50 12.98
CA GLY A 418 -11.45 -18.05 12.18
C GLY A 418 -10.97 -19.09 11.18
N VAL A 419 -11.92 -19.65 10.45
CA VAL A 419 -11.67 -20.64 9.40
C VAL A 419 -12.19 -20.11 8.08
N VAL A 420 -11.36 -20.22 7.04
CA VAL A 420 -11.81 -20.06 5.65
C VAL A 420 -11.96 -21.45 5.04
N THR A 421 -13.08 -21.68 4.35
CA THR A 421 -13.33 -22.95 3.63
C THR A 421 -13.48 -22.72 2.13
N ALA A 422 -13.14 -23.75 1.35
CA ALA A 422 -13.40 -23.81 -0.08
C ALA A 422 -14.14 -25.11 -0.40
N SER A 423 -15.36 -24.97 -0.91
CA SER A 423 -16.27 -26.08 -1.22
C SER A 423 -16.43 -26.29 -2.74
N GLY A 424 -16.59 -27.55 -3.16
CA GLY A 424 -16.77 -27.90 -4.59
C GLY A 424 -15.99 -29.11 -5.12
N GLY A 425 -15.37 -29.92 -4.25
CA GLY A 425 -14.60 -31.10 -4.67
C GLY A 425 -13.15 -30.75 -5.02
N SER A 426 -12.22 -31.06 -4.12
CA SER A 426 -10.77 -30.75 -4.23
C SER A 426 -10.40 -29.27 -4.44
N ALA A 427 -11.36 -28.34 -4.34
CA ALA A 427 -11.13 -26.91 -4.49
C ALA A 427 -10.06 -26.43 -3.49
N SER A 428 -9.01 -25.82 -4.01
CA SER A 428 -7.95 -25.20 -3.23
C SER A 428 -7.89 -23.72 -3.55
N ILE A 429 -7.68 -22.88 -2.53
CA ILE A 429 -7.59 -21.41 -2.69
C ILE A 429 -6.49 -20.78 -1.84
N ASP A 430 -5.97 -19.69 -2.41
CA ASP A 430 -5.39 -18.52 -1.78
C ASP A 430 -6.38 -17.72 -0.96
N ALA A 431 -6.24 -17.53 0.35
CA ALA A 431 -7.03 -16.49 1.03
C ALA A 431 -6.13 -15.42 1.65
N ALA A 432 -6.42 -14.15 1.35
CA ALA A 432 -5.93 -13.01 2.12
C ALA A 432 -7.06 -12.51 3.02
N VAL A 433 -6.78 -12.39 4.31
CA VAL A 433 -7.75 -12.06 5.35
C VAL A 433 -7.30 -10.79 6.07
N SER A 434 -8.23 -9.86 6.28
CA SER A 434 -7.99 -8.57 6.93
C SER A 434 -9.12 -8.22 7.88
N ALA A 435 -8.83 -7.40 8.89
CA ALA A 435 -9.82 -6.88 9.81
C ALA A 435 -10.14 -5.42 9.45
N LEU A 436 -11.41 -5.05 9.46
CA LEU A 436 -11.87 -3.70 9.16
C LEU A 436 -12.64 -3.12 10.34
N GLN A 437 -12.45 -1.83 10.60
CA GLN A 437 -13.29 -1.04 11.47
C GLN A 437 -14.06 0.01 10.68
N SER A 438 -15.36 0.15 10.97
CA SER A 438 -16.18 1.23 10.41
C SER A 438 -15.96 2.51 11.22
N VAL A 439 -15.38 3.52 10.60
CA VAL A 439 -15.08 4.81 11.22
C VAL A 439 -15.88 5.94 10.60
N ASN A 440 -16.24 6.93 11.42
CA ASN A 440 -16.92 8.14 10.94
C ASN A 440 -15.89 9.25 10.75
N LEU A 441 -15.59 9.56 9.49
CA LEU A 441 -14.66 10.61 9.11
C LEU A 441 -15.40 11.97 9.03
N PRO A 442 -15.00 12.99 9.81
CA PRO A 442 -15.62 14.31 9.78
C PRO A 442 -15.71 14.89 8.36
N ASN A 443 -16.90 15.36 7.96
CA ASN A 443 -17.19 15.95 6.65
C ASN A 443 -16.97 15.05 5.43
N ILE A 444 -16.74 13.74 5.64
CA ILE A 444 -16.53 12.75 4.57
C ILE A 444 -17.63 11.68 4.63
N GLY A 445 -17.89 11.13 5.82
CA GLY A 445 -18.86 10.06 6.02
C GLY A 445 -18.25 8.81 6.68
N THR A 446 -18.99 7.70 6.65
CA THR A 446 -18.52 6.42 7.19
C THR A 446 -17.61 5.72 6.18
N ARG A 447 -16.51 5.15 6.65
CA ARG A 447 -15.54 4.39 5.86
C ARG A 447 -15.15 3.11 6.60
N GLY A 448 -15.05 2.00 5.87
CA GLY A 448 -14.44 0.77 6.40
C GLY A 448 -12.94 0.86 6.20
N VAL A 449 -12.19 1.11 7.28
CA VAL A 449 -10.73 1.21 7.26
C VAL A 449 -10.16 -0.14 7.61
N THR A 450 -9.16 -0.61 6.87
CA THR A 450 -8.47 -1.85 7.25
C THR A 450 -7.56 -1.54 8.44
N ILE A 451 -7.59 -2.38 9.47
CA ILE A 451 -6.65 -2.29 10.57
C ILE A 451 -5.54 -3.32 10.27
N PRO A 452 -4.27 -2.89 10.19
CA PRO A 452 -3.16 -3.80 9.94
C PRO A 452 -3.03 -4.83 11.05
N ALA A 453 -2.97 -6.10 10.68
CA ALA A 453 -2.79 -7.18 11.65
C ALA A 453 -1.42 -7.04 12.35
N GLU A 454 -1.45 -6.87 13.67
CA GLU A 454 -0.27 -6.71 14.51
C GLU A 454 0.24 -8.06 15.07
N GLY A 455 1.22 -8.04 15.97
CA GLY A 455 1.72 -9.26 16.64
C GLY A 455 2.64 -10.16 15.79
N GLY A 456 3.03 -9.68 14.61
CA GLY A 456 4.00 -10.32 13.73
C GLY A 456 3.63 -11.75 13.35
N ASN A 457 4.51 -12.73 13.60
CA ASN A 457 4.27 -14.15 13.29
C ASN A 457 3.04 -14.77 13.96
N ASN A 458 2.49 -14.13 14.99
CA ASN A 458 1.30 -14.62 15.66
C ASN A 458 0.01 -14.28 14.87
N SER A 459 0.11 -13.36 13.91
CA SER A 459 -0.92 -13.11 12.90
C SER A 459 -0.63 -13.91 11.63
N ALA A 460 -1.66 -14.53 11.09
CA ALA A 460 -1.65 -15.29 9.86
C ALA A 460 -2.79 -14.78 8.97
N SER A 461 -2.52 -13.73 8.20
CA SER A 461 -3.47 -13.07 7.29
C SER A 461 -3.48 -13.69 5.88
N ASN A 462 -2.39 -14.32 5.45
CA ASN A 462 -2.31 -15.06 4.18
C ASN A 462 -2.26 -16.55 4.45
N ILE A 463 -3.27 -17.29 3.98
CA ILE A 463 -3.44 -18.72 4.27
C ILE A 463 -3.70 -19.51 2.99
N SER A 464 -3.20 -20.76 2.97
CA SER A 464 -3.44 -21.74 1.90
C SER A 464 -4.54 -22.73 2.31
N VAL A 465 -5.70 -22.64 1.68
CA VAL A 465 -6.84 -23.55 1.89
C VAL A 465 -6.71 -24.73 0.94
N ALA A 466 -6.10 -25.83 1.40
CA ALA A 466 -5.76 -26.97 0.53
C ALA A 466 -5.97 -28.35 1.17
N SER A 467 -6.36 -28.40 2.44
CA SER A 467 -6.53 -29.65 3.20
C SER A 467 -7.86 -29.66 3.94
N ASN A 468 -8.43 -30.84 4.12
CA ASN A 468 -9.64 -31.05 4.92
C ASN A 468 -9.35 -31.33 6.41
N THR A 469 -8.08 -31.38 6.81
CA THR A 469 -7.68 -31.84 8.15
C THR A 469 -8.03 -30.84 9.26
N LEU A 470 -8.05 -29.54 8.93
CA LEU A 470 -8.35 -28.46 9.87
C LEU A 470 -9.81 -28.00 9.82
N CYS A 471 -10.68 -28.74 9.16
CA CYS A 471 -12.08 -28.36 9.03
C CYS A 471 -12.84 -28.53 10.35
N PRO A 472 -13.57 -27.50 10.82
CA PRO A 472 -14.40 -27.61 12.00
C PRO A 472 -15.62 -28.52 11.77
N ALA A 473 -16.20 -29.00 12.86
CA ALA A 473 -17.46 -29.75 12.81
C ALA A 473 -18.58 -28.85 12.29
N GLY A 474 -19.13 -29.16 11.12
CA GLY A 474 -20.15 -28.36 10.43
C GLY A 474 -19.66 -27.64 9.17
N ALA A 475 -18.37 -27.71 8.87
CA ALA A 475 -17.83 -27.24 7.59
C ALA A 475 -18.56 -27.91 6.40
N PRO A 476 -18.67 -27.23 5.24
CA PRO A 476 -19.32 -27.81 4.07
C PRO A 476 -18.73 -29.18 3.69
N PRO A 477 -19.56 -30.15 3.25
CA PRO A 477 -19.06 -31.47 2.85
C PRO A 477 -17.98 -31.38 1.78
N SER A 478 -16.90 -32.15 1.96
CA SER A 478 -15.75 -32.18 1.03
C SER A 478 -15.06 -30.83 0.84
N ALA A 479 -15.14 -29.93 1.83
CA ALA A 479 -14.38 -28.69 1.84
C ALA A 479 -12.92 -28.91 2.24
N ASN A 480 -12.05 -28.04 1.72
CA ASN A 480 -10.76 -27.77 2.31
C ASN A 480 -10.89 -26.55 3.24
N CYS A 481 -10.10 -26.50 4.31
CA CYS A 481 -10.14 -25.47 5.34
C CYS A 481 -8.73 -25.03 5.75
N ALA A 482 -8.59 -23.77 6.13
CA ALA A 482 -7.41 -23.28 6.84
C ALA A 482 -7.81 -22.25 7.91
N ILE A 483 -7.04 -22.24 9.00
CA ILE A 483 -7.23 -21.33 10.12
C ILE A 483 -6.41 -20.07 9.85
N TYR A 484 -7.01 -18.91 10.06
CA TYR A 484 -6.32 -17.62 10.11
C TYR A 484 -6.39 -17.06 11.53
N THR A 485 -5.44 -16.18 11.85
CA THR A 485 -5.43 -15.39 13.08
C THR A 485 -5.10 -13.96 12.73
N LEU A 486 -5.90 -13.00 13.20
CA LEU A 486 -5.62 -11.56 13.11
C LEU A 486 -5.52 -11.02 14.53
N ILE A 487 -4.36 -10.51 14.90
CA ILE A 487 -4.19 -9.78 16.16
C ILE A 487 -4.45 -8.31 15.85
N GLU A 488 -5.35 -7.72 16.62
CA GLU A 488 -5.87 -6.37 16.38
C GLU A 488 -6.06 -5.61 17.69
N PRO A 489 -5.99 -4.26 17.67
CA PRO A 489 -6.29 -3.44 18.84
C PRO A 489 -7.69 -3.72 19.41
N ALA A 490 -7.78 -3.79 20.73
CA ALA A 490 -9.03 -3.98 21.46
C ALA A 490 -9.72 -2.66 21.84
N SER A 491 -9.43 -1.58 21.11
CA SER A 491 -9.98 -0.23 21.30
C SER A 491 -10.38 0.42 19.97
N ASN A 492 -11.29 1.39 20.01
CA ASN A 492 -11.66 2.17 18.82
C ASN A 492 -10.52 3.09 18.37
N PRO A 493 -10.43 3.43 17.08
CA PRO A 493 -9.31 4.19 16.57
C PRO A 493 -9.39 5.68 16.92
N ARG A 494 -8.23 6.32 16.96
CA ARG A 494 -8.11 7.78 16.79
C ARG A 494 -8.28 8.12 15.32
N ILE A 495 -9.01 9.19 15.04
CA ILE A 495 -9.31 9.59 13.66
C ILE A 495 -8.88 11.04 13.48
N GLY A 496 -8.08 11.30 12.45
CA GLY A 496 -7.79 12.63 11.95
C GLY A 496 -8.05 12.69 10.45
N VAL A 497 -8.58 13.81 9.97
CA VAL A 497 -8.72 14.08 8.54
C VAL A 497 -7.76 15.18 8.17
N PHE A 498 -6.93 14.94 7.17
CA PHE A 498 -5.97 15.92 6.69
C PHE A 498 -6.69 17.13 6.08
N ASN A 499 -6.36 18.33 6.58
CA ASN A 499 -6.91 19.59 6.08
C ASN A 499 -5.82 20.68 6.07
N ALA A 500 -5.55 21.22 4.89
CA ALA A 500 -4.65 22.36 4.69
C ALA A 500 -3.28 22.23 5.41
N ARG A 501 -2.63 21.05 5.30
CA ARG A 501 -1.33 20.71 5.94
C ARG A 501 -1.37 20.47 7.45
N THR A 502 -2.56 20.41 8.04
CA THR A 502 -2.72 20.08 9.46
C THR A 502 -3.63 18.87 9.61
N ILE A 503 -3.45 18.16 10.70
CA ILE A 503 -4.33 17.09 11.13
C ILE A 503 -4.56 17.24 12.63
N SER A 504 -5.80 17.02 13.05
CA SER A 504 -6.17 16.98 14.47
C SER A 504 -6.84 15.65 14.73
N TYR A 505 -6.26 14.87 15.63
CA TYR A 505 -6.73 13.53 15.94
C TYR A 505 -7.77 13.60 17.06
N SER A 506 -8.91 12.94 16.85
CA SER A 506 -9.88 12.68 17.90
C SER A 506 -9.27 11.79 18.98
N MET A 507 -9.91 11.73 20.16
CA MET A 507 -9.68 10.62 21.09
C MET A 507 -10.38 9.35 20.58
N PRO A 508 -9.91 8.15 20.97
CA PRO A 508 -10.65 6.91 20.81
C PRO A 508 -12.07 7.01 21.38
N LEU A 509 -13.06 6.50 20.66
CA LEU A 509 -14.42 6.42 21.19
C LEU A 509 -14.52 5.32 22.26
N PRO A 510 -15.16 5.57 23.42
CA PRO A 510 -15.40 4.52 24.40
C PRO A 510 -16.49 3.55 23.90
N GLY A 511 -16.51 2.34 24.45
CA GLY A 511 -17.57 1.36 24.22
C GLY A 511 -17.10 0.14 23.43
N ALA A 512 -18.05 -0.53 22.77
CA ALA A 512 -17.78 -1.71 21.96
C ALA A 512 -16.85 -1.38 20.77
N VAL A 513 -16.06 -2.37 20.37
CA VAL A 513 -15.05 -2.24 19.32
C VAL A 513 -15.37 -3.27 18.24
N PRO A 514 -16.34 -2.96 17.35
CA PRO A 514 -16.80 -3.90 16.34
C PRO A 514 -15.79 -4.02 15.21
N TYR A 515 -15.57 -5.26 14.76
CA TYR A 515 -14.76 -5.56 13.60
C TYR A 515 -15.58 -6.27 12.51
N THR A 516 -15.14 -6.12 11.28
CA THR A 516 -15.56 -6.94 10.14
C THR A 516 -14.33 -7.62 9.57
N VAL A 517 -14.32 -8.94 9.50
CA VAL A 517 -13.28 -9.67 8.79
C VAL A 517 -13.64 -9.73 7.31
N ARG A 518 -12.70 -9.36 6.45
CA ARG A 518 -12.78 -9.54 5.00
C ARG A 518 -11.82 -10.65 4.58
N ALA A 519 -12.30 -11.55 3.73
CA ALA A 519 -11.47 -12.54 3.06
C ALA A 519 -11.60 -12.40 1.54
N ASP A 520 -10.48 -12.40 0.84
CA ASP A 520 -10.40 -12.41 -0.62
C ASP A 520 -9.76 -13.72 -1.08
N ALA A 521 -10.45 -14.44 -1.97
CA ALA A 521 -10.06 -15.74 -2.50
C ALA A 521 -9.36 -15.62 -3.86
N PHE A 522 -8.28 -16.37 -4.02
CA PHE A 522 -7.41 -16.38 -5.19
C PHE A 522 -7.14 -17.82 -5.63
N ALA A 523 -6.95 -18.03 -6.92
CA ALA A 523 -6.58 -19.35 -7.44
C ALA A 523 -5.14 -19.65 -6.99
N PRO A 524 -4.88 -20.80 -6.33
CA PRO A 524 -3.52 -21.21 -6.02
C PRO A 524 -2.77 -21.33 -7.32
N LEU A 525 -1.52 -20.89 -7.30
CA LEU A 525 -0.69 -20.85 -8.50
C LEU A 525 -1.25 -19.96 -9.66
N GLY A 526 -2.37 -19.26 -9.45
CA GLY A 526 -3.06 -18.46 -10.46
C GLY A 526 -2.53 -17.04 -10.63
N GLY A 527 -1.41 -16.71 -10.00
CA GLY A 527 -0.84 -15.36 -10.10
C GLY A 527 -1.78 -14.28 -9.55
N GLY A 528 -2.45 -14.53 -8.42
CA GLY A 528 -3.31 -13.51 -7.78
C GLY A 528 -4.62 -13.27 -8.53
N THR A 529 -4.95 -14.14 -9.49
CA THR A 529 -6.27 -14.18 -10.11
C THR A 529 -7.30 -14.57 -9.06
N SER A 530 -8.35 -13.76 -8.92
CA SER A 530 -9.47 -14.07 -8.04
C SER A 530 -10.04 -15.45 -8.37
N SER A 531 -10.31 -16.25 -7.34
CA SER A 531 -11.02 -17.53 -7.45
C SER A 531 -12.31 -17.46 -6.65
N CYS A 532 -13.24 -18.36 -6.95
CA CYS A 532 -14.57 -18.43 -6.37
C CYS A 532 -15.53 -17.31 -6.83
N SER A 533 -16.83 -17.55 -6.61
CA SER A 533 -17.89 -16.59 -6.90
C SER A 533 -18.88 -16.50 -5.74
N PRO A 534 -18.91 -15.38 -4.97
CA PRO A 534 -18.01 -14.23 -5.07
C PRO A 534 -16.59 -14.56 -4.58
N SER A 535 -15.60 -13.86 -5.11
CA SER A 535 -14.19 -13.98 -4.71
C SER A 535 -13.80 -13.14 -3.49
N SER A 536 -14.74 -12.38 -2.93
CA SER A 536 -14.55 -11.56 -1.73
C SER A 536 -15.77 -11.72 -0.83
N LYS A 537 -15.53 -11.89 0.46
CA LYS A 537 -16.57 -12.06 1.48
C LYS A 537 -16.21 -11.29 2.75
N THR A 538 -17.23 -10.80 3.43
CA THR A 538 -17.09 -10.11 4.72
C THR A 538 -17.94 -10.79 5.79
N ILE A 539 -17.42 -10.89 7.00
CA ILE A 539 -18.11 -11.42 8.17
C ILE A 539 -17.91 -10.49 9.37
N ASN A 540 -19.01 -10.11 10.02
CA ASN A 540 -19.01 -9.24 11.20
C ASN A 540 -19.60 -9.94 12.42
N LEU A 541 -19.56 -11.28 12.43
CA LEU A 541 -20.12 -12.11 13.48
C LEU A 541 -19.06 -13.02 14.11
N ASP A 542 -19.19 -13.24 15.41
CA ASP A 542 -18.49 -14.32 16.12
C ASP A 542 -19.09 -15.69 15.79
N ALA A 543 -18.41 -16.77 16.19
CA ALA A 543 -18.86 -18.14 15.95
C ALA A 543 -20.21 -18.48 16.60
N SER A 544 -20.68 -17.69 17.57
CA SER A 544 -22.01 -17.82 18.20
C SER A 544 -23.10 -17.01 17.47
N GLY A 545 -22.74 -16.23 16.45
CA GLY A 545 -23.66 -15.40 15.68
C GLY A 545 -23.94 -14.02 16.28
N HIS A 546 -23.19 -13.59 17.29
CA HIS A 546 -23.26 -12.21 17.80
C HIS A 546 -22.31 -11.29 17.03
N ALA A 547 -22.45 -9.98 17.20
CA ALA A 547 -21.53 -9.01 16.61
C ALA A 547 -20.08 -9.30 17.01
N LEU A 548 -19.19 -9.34 16.02
CA LEU A 548 -17.76 -9.55 16.23
C LEU A 548 -17.16 -8.33 16.92
N ASN A 549 -16.88 -8.44 18.21
CA ASN A 549 -16.31 -7.37 19.01
C ASN A 549 -14.95 -7.79 19.56
N ALA A 550 -14.03 -6.84 19.65
CA ALA A 550 -12.75 -7.07 20.27
C ALA A 550 -12.91 -7.29 21.78
N VAL A 551 -12.15 -8.27 22.31
CA VAL A 551 -12.07 -8.58 23.73
C VAL A 551 -10.59 -8.58 24.14
N PRO A 552 -10.13 -7.61 24.94
CA PRO A 552 -8.73 -7.45 25.28
C PRO A 552 -8.09 -8.71 25.85
N GLY A 553 -6.91 -9.08 25.35
CA GLY A 553 -6.15 -10.26 25.78
C GLY A 553 -6.84 -11.61 25.56
N SER A 554 -7.92 -11.65 24.77
CA SER A 554 -8.70 -12.87 24.51
C SER A 554 -8.67 -13.25 23.04
N THR A 555 -8.85 -14.55 22.77
CA THR A 555 -9.13 -15.05 21.43
C THR A 555 -10.63 -15.05 21.19
N VAL A 556 -11.09 -14.33 20.17
CA VAL A 556 -12.49 -14.27 19.75
C VAL A 556 -12.66 -15.16 18.51
N PRO A 557 -13.47 -16.23 18.58
CA PRO A 557 -13.70 -17.09 17.43
C PRO A 557 -14.60 -16.37 16.43
N VAL A 558 -14.11 -16.17 15.21
CA VAL A 558 -14.85 -15.56 14.10
C VAL A 558 -15.73 -16.62 13.43
N LYS A 559 -16.92 -16.23 12.98
CA LYS A 559 -17.77 -17.10 12.17
C LYS A 559 -17.06 -17.50 10.87
N GLU A 560 -17.24 -18.75 10.48
CA GLU A 560 -16.65 -19.36 9.29
C GLU A 560 -16.93 -18.55 8.00
N VAL A 561 -15.93 -18.47 7.12
CA VAL A 561 -16.03 -17.83 5.81
C VAL A 561 -16.00 -18.90 4.72
N ASP A 562 -17.17 -19.23 4.18
CA ASP A 562 -17.32 -20.30 3.19
C ASP A 562 -17.22 -19.79 1.77
N PHE A 563 -16.20 -20.20 1.01
CA PHE A 563 -16.17 -20.00 -0.44
C PHE A 563 -16.75 -21.19 -1.19
N ALA A 564 -17.38 -20.89 -2.33
CA ALA A 564 -17.98 -21.86 -3.24
C ALA A 564 -17.75 -21.42 -4.70
N GLY A 565 -17.87 -22.38 -5.63
CA GLY A 565 -17.66 -22.11 -7.05
C GLY A 565 -16.22 -21.72 -7.40
N CYS A 566 -15.26 -22.24 -6.62
CA CYS A 566 -13.84 -22.00 -6.82
C CYS A 566 -13.32 -22.84 -7.99
N SER A 567 -12.47 -22.25 -8.82
CA SER A 567 -11.87 -22.85 -10.02
C SER A 567 -10.41 -22.52 -10.12
#